data_AF-A0A756EJX7-F1
#
_entry.id   AF-A0A756EJX7-F1
#
_cell.length_a   1.000
_cell.length_b   1.000
_cell.length_c   1.000
_cell.angle_alpha   90.00
_cell.angle_beta   90.00
_cell.angle_gamma   90.00
#
_symmetry.space_group_name_H-M   'P 1'
#
loop_
_entity.id
_entity.type
_entity.pdbx_description
1 polymer ?
#
loop_
_entity_poly.entity_id
_entity_poly.type
_entity_poly.pdbx_seq_one_letter_code
_entity_poly.pdbx_strand_id
1 'polypeptide(L)'
;MFWTELCFILVALMIGARIGGVFLGMVGGLGVGVMVFIFGLTPSTPPIDVILIILSVVLAAASLQASGGLDLLVKLAEKILRRHPRYITLLAPFICYIFTFMSGTGHVVYSLLPVISEVARDSGIRPERPLSISVIASQQAITASPISAAMAA
;
A
#
# COMPACT_ATOMS: atom_id res chain seq x y z
N MET A 1 18.31 28.40 3.15
CA MET A 1 16.89 28.39 2.75
C MET A 1 16.50 26.99 2.31
N PHE A 2 16.95 26.49 1.14
CA PHE A 2 16.64 25.12 0.71
C PHE A 2 17.00 24.01 1.74
N TRP A 3 18.23 23.99 2.26
CA TRP A 3 18.65 22.95 3.22
C TRP A 3 17.90 23.01 4.56
N THR A 4 17.49 24.21 4.99
CA THR A 4 16.72 24.39 6.23
C THR A 4 15.27 23.95 6.05
N GLU A 5 14.66 24.25 4.90
CA GLU A 5 13.33 23.79 4.52
C GLU A 5 13.28 22.26 4.38
N LEU A 6 14.26 21.69 3.66
CA LEU A 6 14.41 20.24 3.51
C LEU A 6 14.54 19.55 4.87
N CYS A 7 15.42 20.06 5.74
CA CYS A 7 15.63 19.49 7.06
C CYS A 7 14.34 19.55 7.91
N PHE A 8 13.61 20.67 7.86
CA PHE A 8 12.33 20.80 8.55
C PHE A 8 11.29 19.77 8.04
N ILE A 9 11.13 19.63 6.72
CA ILE A 9 10.19 18.67 6.14
C ILE A 9 10.58 17.24 6.53
N LEU A 10 11.86 16.89 6.48
CA LEU A 10 12.34 15.57 6.88
C LEU A 10 12.07 15.29 8.36
N VAL A 11 12.31 16.27 9.25
CA VAL A 11 12.01 16.13 10.69
C VAL A 11 10.51 15.98 10.93
N ALA A 12 9.69 16.81 10.28
CA ALA A 12 8.23 16.71 10.35
C ALA A 12 7.75 15.33 9.88
N LEU A 13 8.23 14.84 8.74
CA LEU A 13 7.90 13.50 8.22
C LEU A 13 8.35 12.37 9.16
N MET A 14 9.55 12.46 9.73
CA MET A 14 10.04 11.46 10.69
C MET A 14 9.15 11.39 11.94
N ILE A 15 8.74 12.55 12.48
CA ILE A 15 7.84 12.62 13.64
C ILE A 15 6.45 12.08 13.26
N GLY A 16 5.92 12.50 12.11
CA GLY A 16 4.63 12.05 11.59
C GLY A 16 4.58 10.54 11.35
N ALA A 17 5.63 9.98 10.73
CA ALA A 17 5.71 8.55 10.43
C ALA A 17 5.86 7.68 11.67
N ARG A 18 6.50 8.18 12.74
CA ARG A 18 6.63 7.50 14.03
C ARG A 18 5.29 7.34 14.76
N ILE A 19 4.43 8.36 14.68
CA ILE A 19 3.12 8.37 15.35
C ILE A 19 2.07 7.65 14.47
N GLY A 20 2.14 7.82 13.16
CA GLY A 20 1.29 7.12 12.19
C GLY A 20 -0.18 7.57 12.20
N GLY A 21 -1.02 6.83 11.46
CA GLY A 21 -2.46 7.05 11.39
C GLY A 21 -2.86 8.43 10.84
N VAL A 22 -3.92 9.01 11.41
CA VAL A 22 -4.45 10.33 10.99
C VAL A 22 -3.43 11.45 11.25
N PHE A 23 -2.54 11.28 12.23
CA PHE A 23 -1.53 12.27 12.59
C PHE A 23 -0.51 12.50 11.46
N LEU A 24 -0.18 11.46 10.69
CA LEU A 24 0.69 11.59 9.52
C LEU A 24 0.15 12.61 8.50
N GLY A 25 -1.16 12.59 8.25
CA GLY A 25 -1.83 13.55 7.38
C GLY A 25 -1.86 14.97 7.96
N MET A 26 -2.13 15.09 9.27
CA MET A 26 -2.12 16.39 9.96
C MET A 26 -0.73 17.05 9.91
N VAL A 27 0.34 16.29 10.15
CA VAL A 27 1.71 16.79 10.09
C VAL A 27 2.08 17.25 8.68
N GLY A 28 1.58 16.58 7.63
CA GLY A 28 1.72 17.05 6.26
C GLY A 28 1.11 18.44 6.04
N GLY A 29 -0.14 18.63 6.46
CA GLY A 29 -0.82 19.93 6.37
C GLY A 29 -0.15 21.04 7.20
N LEU A 30 0.25 20.71 8.43
CA LEU A 30 1.00 21.61 9.32
C LEU A 30 2.35 21.99 8.71
N GLY A 31 3.04 21.03 8.10
CA GLY A 31 4.32 21.24 7.42
C GLY A 31 4.20 22.19 6.25
N VAL A 32 3.17 22.03 5.41
CA VAL A 32 2.86 22.99 4.32
C VAL A 32 2.50 24.36 4.88
N GLY A 33 1.72 24.43 5.96
CA GLY A 33 1.40 25.69 6.63
C GLY A 33 2.64 26.45 7.11
N VAL A 34 3.57 25.76 7.78
CA VAL A 34 4.85 26.35 8.20
C VAL A 34 5.68 26.82 7.00
N MET A 35 5.71 26.05 5.91
CA MET A 35 6.41 26.42 4.69
C MET A 35 5.88 27.70 4.05
N VAL A 36 4.56 27.90 4.04
CA VAL A 36 3.94 29.08 3.44
C VAL A 36 4.03 30.29 4.38
N PHE A 37 3.69 30.14 5.67
CA PHE A 37 3.58 31.27 6.60
C PHE A 37 4.91 31.72 7.22
N ILE A 38 5.88 30.82 7.39
CA ILE A 38 7.17 31.15 8.02
C ILE A 38 8.26 31.32 6.97
N PHE A 39 8.37 30.38 6.02
CA PHE A 39 9.39 30.44 4.97
C PHE A 39 8.97 31.26 3.74
N GLY A 40 7.71 31.71 3.67
CA GLY A 40 7.21 32.60 2.62
C GLY A 40 7.11 31.94 1.24
N LEU A 41 7.06 30.61 1.18
CA LEU A 41 6.93 29.89 -0.08
C LEU A 41 5.54 30.12 -0.69
N THR A 42 5.49 30.31 -2.01
CA THR A 42 4.22 30.45 -2.72
C THR A 42 3.46 29.12 -2.68
N PRO A 43 2.20 29.08 -2.20
CA PRO A 43 1.41 27.87 -2.19
C PRO A 43 1.17 27.37 -3.61
N SER A 44 1.40 26.09 -3.84
CA SER A 44 1.04 25.44 -5.11
C SER A 44 -0.46 25.14 -5.16
N THR A 45 -0.96 24.78 -6.33
CA THR A 45 -2.34 24.30 -6.48
C THR A 45 -2.57 23.06 -5.61
N PRO A 46 -3.70 22.96 -4.91
CA PRO A 46 -4.05 21.75 -4.15
C PRO A 46 -4.13 20.52 -5.07
N PRO A 47 -3.64 19.35 -4.64
CA PRO A 47 -3.64 18.14 -5.46
C PRO A 47 -5.03 17.46 -5.45
N ILE A 48 -6.04 18.14 -5.99
CA ILE A 48 -7.45 17.71 -5.97
C ILE A 48 -7.60 16.34 -6.65
N ASP A 49 -6.94 16.15 -7.79
CA ASP A 49 -6.99 14.89 -8.54
C ASP A 49 -6.49 13.71 -7.71
N VAL A 50 -5.37 13.88 -7.00
CA VAL A 50 -4.80 12.86 -6.11
C VAL A 50 -5.76 12.54 -4.96
N ILE A 51 -6.36 13.57 -4.35
CA ILE A 51 -7.34 13.39 -3.25
C ILE A 51 -8.55 12.59 -3.75
N LEU A 52 -9.07 12.91 -4.94
CA LEU A 52 -10.22 12.22 -5.53
C LEU A 52 -9.89 10.77 -5.91
N ILE A 53 -8.69 10.49 -6.42
CA ILE A 53 -8.22 9.14 -6.72
C ILE A 53 -8.15 8.31 -5.43
N ILE A 54 -7.50 8.83 -4.38
CA ILE A 54 -7.41 8.14 -3.08
C ILE A 54 -8.81 7.88 -2.53
N LEU A 55 -9.69 8.88 -2.53
CA LEU A 55 -11.05 8.75 -2.03
C LEU A 55 -11.82 7.66 -2.79
N SER A 56 -11.73 7.65 -4.13
CA SER A 56 -12.41 6.68 -4.98
C SER A 56 -11.93 5.26 -4.72
N VAL A 57 -10.61 5.05 -4.63
CA VAL A 57 -10.01 3.74 -4.36
C VAL A 57 -10.38 3.25 -2.96
N VAL A 58 -10.32 4.12 -1.95
CA VAL A 58 -10.68 3.75 -0.58
C VAL A 58 -12.17 3.41 -0.47
N LEU A 59 -13.07 4.16 -1.10
CA LEU A 59 -14.49 3.83 -1.13
C LEU A 59 -14.76 2.48 -1.84
N ALA A 60 -14.09 2.23 -2.96
CA ALA A 60 -14.23 0.97 -3.69
C ALA A 60 -13.73 -0.21 -2.84
N ALA A 61 -12.57 -0.07 -2.21
CA ALA A 61 -12.01 -1.09 -1.31
C ALA A 61 -12.89 -1.32 -0.08
N ALA A 62 -13.40 -0.26 0.55
CA ALA A 62 -14.33 -0.36 1.67
C ALA A 62 -15.64 -1.05 1.27
N SER A 63 -16.18 -0.74 0.09
CA SER A 63 -17.38 -1.42 -0.44
C SER A 63 -17.12 -2.90 -0.73
N LEU A 64 -15.94 -3.24 -1.27
CA LEU A 64 -15.51 -4.61 -1.49
C LEU A 64 -15.36 -5.39 -0.17
N GLN A 65 -14.84 -4.74 0.88
CA GLN A 65 -14.73 -5.34 2.21
C GLN A 65 -16.10 -5.50 2.88
N ALA A 66 -16.95 -4.47 2.84
CA ALA A 66 -18.28 -4.49 3.44
C ALA A 66 -19.20 -5.53 2.79
N SER A 67 -19.02 -5.83 1.50
CA SER A 67 -19.76 -6.87 0.80
C SER A 67 -19.21 -8.29 1.01
N GLY A 68 -18.08 -8.46 1.71
CA GLY A 68 -17.37 -9.74 1.83
C GLY A 68 -16.65 -10.17 0.55
N GLY A 69 -16.55 -9.28 -0.45
CA GLY A 69 -15.85 -9.56 -1.71
C GLY A 69 -14.36 -9.82 -1.51
N LEU A 70 -13.73 -9.14 -0.55
CA LEU A 70 -12.33 -9.41 -0.20
C LEU A 70 -12.14 -10.84 0.33
N ASP A 71 -13.06 -11.35 1.17
CA ASP A 71 -13.01 -12.72 1.68
C ASP A 71 -13.15 -13.76 0.56
N LEU A 72 -14.01 -13.47 -0.43
CA LEU A 72 -14.16 -14.30 -1.62
C LEU A 72 -12.85 -14.36 -2.42
N LEU A 73 -12.20 -13.21 -2.64
CA LEU A 73 -10.92 -13.14 -3.34
C LEU A 73 -9.81 -13.87 -2.59
N VAL A 74 -9.74 -13.74 -1.26
CA VAL A 74 -8.79 -14.48 -0.42
C VAL A 74 -9.02 -15.99 -0.49
N LYS A 75 -10.28 -16.46 -0.40
CA LYS A 75 -10.62 -17.88 -0.58
C LYS A 75 -10.23 -18.41 -1.97
N LEU A 76 -10.40 -17.58 -3.00
CA LEU A 76 -9.98 -17.94 -4.35
C LEU A 76 -8.45 -18.09 -4.44
N ALA A 77 -7.72 -17.13 -3.88
CA ALA A 77 -6.25 -17.18 -3.79
C ALA A 77 -5.78 -18.43 -3.02
N GLU A 78 -6.39 -18.73 -1.87
CA GLU A 78 -6.12 -19.92 -1.09
C GLU A 78 -6.33 -21.20 -1.92
N LYS A 79 -7.48 -21.31 -2.60
CA LYS A 79 -7.80 -22.46 -3.45
C LYS A 79 -6.75 -22.66 -4.56
N ILE A 80 -6.29 -21.58 -5.18
CA ILE A 80 -5.25 -21.61 -6.23
C ILE A 80 -3.90 -22.07 -5.65
N LEU A 81 -3.50 -21.53 -4.50
CA LEU A 81 -2.26 -21.89 -3.80
C LEU A 81 -2.26 -23.35 -3.33
N ARG A 82 -3.37 -23.83 -2.74
CA ARG A 82 -3.53 -25.21 -2.29
C ARG A 82 -3.60 -26.22 -3.44
N ARG A 83 -4.01 -25.81 -4.65
CA ARG A 83 -4.01 -26.69 -5.83
C ARG A 83 -2.61 -26.99 -6.36
N HIS A 84 -1.68 -26.04 -6.22
CA HIS A 84 -0.29 -26.15 -6.70
C HIS A 84 0.74 -25.80 -5.63
N PRO A 85 0.76 -26.52 -4.49
CA PRO A 85 1.57 -26.18 -3.31
C PRO A 85 3.08 -26.15 -3.60
N ARG A 86 3.55 -27.05 -4.47
CA ARG A 86 4.96 -27.15 -4.88
C ARG A 86 5.49 -25.86 -5.54
N TYR A 87 4.62 -25.02 -6.09
CA TYR A 87 4.98 -23.80 -6.81
C TYR A 87 4.66 -22.51 -6.03
N ILE A 88 4.41 -22.60 -4.71
CA ILE A 88 3.98 -21.46 -3.89
C ILE A 88 4.94 -20.25 -3.98
N THR A 89 6.24 -20.48 -4.07
CA THR A 89 7.25 -19.40 -4.16
C THR A 89 7.12 -18.57 -5.44
N LEU A 90 6.53 -19.12 -6.50
CA LEU A 90 6.23 -18.38 -7.72
C LEU A 90 4.78 -17.88 -7.72
N LEU A 91 3.84 -18.75 -7.33
CA LEU A 91 2.40 -18.47 -7.42
C LEU A 91 1.98 -17.33 -6.47
N ALA A 92 2.50 -17.32 -5.24
CA ALA A 92 2.12 -16.33 -4.24
C ALA A 92 2.49 -14.89 -4.64
N PRO A 93 3.71 -14.61 -5.18
CA PRO A 93 4.04 -13.30 -5.72
C PRO A 93 3.14 -12.86 -6.87
N PHE A 94 2.79 -13.75 -7.80
CA PHE A 94 1.90 -13.42 -8.92
C PHE A 94 0.51 -13.02 -8.44
N ILE A 95 -0.06 -13.76 -7.48
CA ILE A 95 -1.37 -13.44 -6.90
C ILE A 95 -1.30 -12.10 -6.18
N CYS A 96 -0.27 -11.86 -5.36
CA CYS A 96 -0.10 -10.59 -4.65
C CYS A 96 0.06 -9.41 -5.61
N TYR A 97 0.80 -9.60 -6.70
CA TYR A 97 0.97 -8.59 -7.75
C TYR A 97 -0.37 -8.23 -8.38
N ILE A 98 -1.14 -9.22 -8.86
CA ILE A 98 -2.44 -8.98 -9.51
C ILE A 98 -3.42 -8.29 -8.55
N PHE A 99 -3.50 -8.77 -7.30
CA PHE A 99 -4.39 -8.20 -6.30
C PHE A 99 -4.04 -6.74 -6.00
N THR A 100 -2.76 -6.45 -5.82
CA THR A 100 -2.29 -5.09 -5.55
C THR A 100 -2.44 -4.18 -6.77
N PHE A 101 -2.17 -4.71 -7.97
CA PHE A 101 -2.33 -3.98 -9.22
C PHE A 101 -3.80 -3.56 -9.42
N MET A 102 -4.74 -4.47 -9.16
CA MET A 102 -6.18 -4.20 -9.28
C MET A 102 -6.74 -3.35 -8.14
N SER A 103 -6.18 -3.46 -6.93
CA SER A 103 -6.63 -2.65 -5.79
C SER A 103 -5.99 -1.26 -5.76
N GLY A 104 -4.82 -1.07 -6.37
CA GLY A 104 -4.02 0.16 -6.27
C GLY A 104 -3.37 0.38 -4.90
N THR A 105 -3.51 -0.57 -3.94
CA THR A 105 -3.01 -0.42 -2.57
C THR A 105 -2.34 -1.70 -2.06
N GLY A 106 -1.31 -1.56 -1.24
CA GLY A 106 -0.65 -2.68 -0.58
C GLY A 106 -1.44 -3.32 0.57
N HIS A 107 -2.57 -2.73 0.98
CA HIS A 107 -3.36 -3.22 2.11
C HIS A 107 -3.90 -4.64 1.87
N VAL A 108 -4.18 -4.98 0.62
CA VAL A 108 -4.74 -6.28 0.24
C VAL A 108 -3.77 -7.44 0.51
N VAL A 109 -2.46 -7.18 0.49
CA VAL A 109 -1.46 -8.22 0.78
C VAL A 109 -1.52 -8.70 2.22
N TYR A 110 -1.89 -7.83 3.18
CA TYR A 110 -1.99 -8.24 4.58
C TYR A 110 -2.97 -9.39 4.80
N SER A 111 -4.03 -9.48 3.98
CA SER A 111 -4.99 -10.59 4.01
C SER A 111 -4.44 -11.88 3.37
N LEU A 112 -3.45 -11.78 2.48
CA LEU A 112 -2.85 -12.92 1.78
C LEU A 112 -1.64 -13.50 2.53
N LEU A 113 -0.91 -12.71 3.32
CA LEU A 113 0.28 -13.18 4.04
C LEU A 113 -0.01 -14.39 4.97
N PRO A 114 -1.11 -14.40 5.76
CA PRO A 114 -1.43 -15.56 6.59
C PRO A 114 -1.67 -16.81 5.74
N VAL A 115 -2.44 -16.68 4.66
CA VAL A 115 -2.73 -17.78 3.72
C VAL A 115 -1.47 -18.34 3.08
N ILE A 116 -0.58 -17.46 2.61
CA ILE A 116 0.72 -17.86 2.03
C ILE A 116 1.55 -18.61 3.09
N SER A 117 1.58 -18.11 4.32
CA SER A 117 2.34 -18.74 5.41
C SER A 117 1.80 -20.12 5.78
N GLU A 118 0.48 -20.28 5.80
CA GLU A 118 -0.21 -21.53 6.13
C GLU A 118 0.01 -22.57 5.03
N VAL A 119 -0.27 -22.22 3.76
CA VAL A 119 -0.06 -23.14 2.63
C VAL A 119 1.41 -23.52 2.48
N ALA A 120 2.35 -22.60 2.75
CA ALA A 120 3.78 -22.91 2.71
C ALA A 120 4.15 -23.93 3.79
N ARG A 121 3.66 -23.76 5.03
CA ARG A 121 3.91 -24.70 6.14
C ARG A 121 3.29 -26.07 5.88
N ASP A 122 2.05 -26.14 5.41
CA ASP A 122 1.36 -27.40 5.06
C ASP A 122 2.12 -28.18 3.97
N SER A 123 2.81 -27.47 3.09
CA SER A 123 3.56 -28.04 1.96
C SER A 123 5.02 -28.38 2.32
N GLY A 124 5.45 -28.17 3.57
CA GLY A 124 6.84 -28.35 4.01
C GLY A 124 7.83 -27.34 3.41
N ILE A 125 7.35 -26.22 2.86
CA ILE A 125 8.16 -25.17 2.24
C ILE A 125 8.41 -24.07 3.28
N ARG A 126 9.67 -23.64 3.41
CA ARG A 126 10.02 -22.54 4.32
C ARG A 126 9.27 -21.25 3.91
N PRO A 127 8.41 -20.67 4.77
CA PRO A 127 7.52 -19.56 4.40
C PRO A 127 8.26 -18.24 4.17
N GLU A 128 9.48 -18.13 4.71
CA GLU A 128 10.38 -16.98 4.56
C GLU A 128 10.47 -16.51 3.10
N ARG A 129 10.66 -17.44 2.16
CA ARG A 129 10.86 -17.14 0.74
C ARG A 129 9.59 -16.62 0.04
N PRO A 130 8.45 -17.35 0.05
CA PRO A 130 7.24 -16.87 -0.60
C PRO A 130 6.74 -15.55 0.01
N LEU A 131 6.83 -15.38 1.34
CA LEU A 131 6.40 -14.14 1.99
C LEU A 131 7.22 -12.93 1.55
N SER A 132 8.55 -13.02 1.57
CA SER A 132 9.40 -11.89 1.19
C SER A 132 9.20 -11.48 -0.28
N ILE A 133 9.14 -12.44 -1.20
CA ILE A 133 8.98 -12.15 -2.63
C ILE A 133 7.57 -11.60 -2.91
N SER A 134 6.54 -12.08 -2.21
CA SER A 134 5.17 -11.57 -2.33
C SER A 134 5.03 -10.10 -1.94
N VAL A 135 5.68 -9.67 -0.85
CA VAL A 135 5.68 -8.25 -0.43
C VAL A 135 6.39 -7.38 -1.47
N ILE A 136 7.53 -7.84 -2.01
CA ILE A 136 8.25 -7.08 -3.05
C ILE A 136 7.39 -6.97 -4.32
N ALA A 137 6.77 -8.06 -4.77
CA ALA A 137 5.90 -8.07 -5.93
C ALA A 137 4.71 -7.11 -5.75
N SER A 138 4.14 -7.04 -4.55
CA SER A 138 3.12 -6.06 -4.19
C SER A 138 3.59 -4.63 -4.34
N GLN A 139 4.77 -4.28 -3.81
CA GLN A 139 5.29 -2.92 -3.92
C GLN A 139 5.53 -2.51 -5.38
N GLN A 140 6.01 -3.45 -6.22
CA GLN A 140 6.15 -3.21 -7.67
C GLN A 140 4.80 -3.05 -8.37
N ALA A 141 3.77 -3.78 -7.93
CA ALA A 141 2.42 -3.63 -8.47
C ALA A 141 1.80 -2.27 -8.15
N ILE A 142 2.09 -1.67 -6.98
CA ILE A 142 1.64 -0.31 -6.62
C ILE A 142 2.16 0.70 -7.65
N THR A 143 3.42 0.56 -8.07
CA THR A 143 4.03 1.44 -9.06
C THR A 143 3.59 1.15 -10.49
N ALA A 144 3.09 -0.05 -10.77
CA ALA A 144 2.55 -0.38 -12.10
C ALA A 144 1.06 -0.03 -12.25
N SER A 145 0.33 0.13 -11.14
CA SER A 145 -1.12 0.30 -11.15
C SER A 145 -1.54 1.72 -11.56
N PRO A 146 -2.42 1.89 -12.55
CA PRO A 146 -2.86 3.21 -13.03
C PRO A 146 -3.78 3.93 -12.06
N ILE A 147 -4.38 3.20 -11.11
CA ILE A 147 -5.28 3.75 -10.08
C ILE A 147 -4.56 4.04 -8.76
N SER A 148 -3.28 3.69 -8.67
CA SER A 148 -2.48 3.92 -7.47
C SER A 148 -2.20 5.41 -7.29
N ALA A 149 -2.34 5.89 -6.05
CA ALA A 149 -1.98 7.26 -5.70
C ALA A 149 -0.50 7.57 -6.00
N ALA A 150 0.37 6.55 -6.01
CA ALA A 150 1.77 6.71 -6.37
C ALA A 150 2.00 7.09 -7.85
N MET A 151 1.04 6.81 -8.73
CA MET A 151 1.08 7.14 -10.16
C MET A 151 0.28 8.40 -10.52
N ALA A 152 -0.43 8.99 -9.55
CA ALA A 152 -1.26 10.17 -9.75
C ALA A 152 -0.49 11.50 -9.75
N ALA A 153 0.85 11.44 -9.64
CA ALA A 153 1.75 12.58 -9.54
C ALA A 153 2.63 12.75 -10.79
#